data_AF-A0A8J3UTB8-F1
#
_entry.id   AF-A0A8J3UTB8-F1
#
_cell.length_a   1.000
_cell.length_b   1.000
_cell.length_c   1.000
_cell.angle_alpha   90.00
_cell.angle_beta   90.00
_cell.angle_gamma   90.00
#
_symmetry.space_group_name_H-M   'P 1'
#
loop_
_entity.id
_entity.type
_entity.pdbx_description
1 polymer ?
#
loop_
_entity_poly.entity_id
_entity_poly.type
_entity_poly.pdbx_seq_one_letter_code
_entity_poly.pdbx_strand_id
1 'polypeptide(L)'
;MLLGVAFVLTSCGTVEPPSRAVPPSAVESPGASAAAAPSAEPCPKQWGGEGIGGWVPAASDVAGAADSLVPGRPLAALICAYPGVNTDLGGERLAGTRTLTDAGQLAHDLGYLPVGWDNLACTNMGGPMTNYLVRFTYADGRSLWVGSAEEVNHCALTTNGTATSSTYVGDRITDAYRKGPATSAREKDPCRTWMARRGQNARMVPDEPTSLVVCRLDPQGGQASRAEYGTDVARPLATMLNALDARKSDNDCRQTEDADPGVILRLVFGYADGPPTAVMVQAFCRPSVNNGLLQADGDDRLHQEVTRLAPR
;
A
#
# COMPACT_ATOMS: atom_id res chain seq x y z
N MET A 1 -5.97 -5.57 -59.71
CA MET A 1 -5.33 -5.75 -61.03
C MET A 1 -4.23 -4.70 -61.12
N LEU A 2 -3.00 -5.09 -61.54
CA LEU A 2 -1.71 -4.34 -61.53
C LEU A 2 -1.03 -4.29 -60.13
N LEU A 3 -0.02 -5.09 -59.74
CA LEU A 3 1.23 -5.64 -60.34
C LEU A 3 2.36 -4.59 -60.50
N GLY A 4 3.49 -4.78 -59.79
CA GLY A 4 4.69 -3.92 -59.81
C GLY A 4 5.70 -4.26 -58.69
N VAL A 5 6.44 -5.37 -58.78
CA VAL A 5 7.85 -5.52 -59.27
C VAL A 5 8.91 -5.31 -58.17
N ALA A 6 9.71 -6.37 -58.00
CA ALA A 6 10.82 -6.54 -57.08
C ALA A 6 12.15 -5.96 -57.60
N PHE A 7 13.08 -5.65 -56.69
CA PHE A 7 14.52 -5.65 -56.98
C PHE A 7 15.30 -6.25 -55.81
N VAL A 8 16.03 -7.33 -56.11
CA VAL A 8 17.06 -7.96 -55.29
C VAL A 8 18.41 -7.50 -55.85
N LEU A 9 19.33 -7.09 -54.99
CA LEU A 9 20.75 -7.01 -55.34
C LEU A 9 21.59 -7.71 -54.26
N THR A 10 22.11 -8.85 -54.68
CA THR A 10 23.18 -9.64 -54.07
C THR A 10 24.51 -8.94 -54.31
N SER A 11 25.37 -8.84 -53.29
CA SER A 11 26.77 -8.44 -53.46
C SER A 11 27.68 -9.50 -52.86
N CYS A 12 28.62 -9.95 -53.69
CA CYS A 12 29.63 -10.97 -53.44
C CYS A 12 30.72 -10.48 -52.48
N GLY A 13 31.27 -11.42 -51.72
CA GLY A 13 32.31 -11.18 -50.72
C GLY A 13 33.73 -11.00 -51.28
N THR A 14 34.62 -10.74 -50.34
CA THR A 14 36.07 -10.86 -50.48
C THR A 14 36.62 -11.63 -49.29
N VAL A 15 37.41 -12.66 -49.59
CA VAL A 15 38.16 -13.52 -48.68
C VAL A 15 39.62 -13.12 -48.78
N GLU A 16 40.29 -12.90 -47.65
CA GLU A 16 41.76 -12.84 -47.57
C GLU A 16 42.24 -13.08 -46.10
N PRO A 17 43.53 -13.38 -45.83
CA PRO A 17 44.06 -14.69 -45.47
C PRO A 17 44.50 -14.81 -43.99
N PRO A 18 44.96 -15.99 -43.49
CA PRO A 18 45.20 -16.20 -42.06
C PRO A 18 46.49 -15.50 -41.60
N SER A 19 46.36 -14.62 -40.60
CA SER A 19 47.49 -13.98 -39.92
C SER A 19 47.99 -14.83 -38.76
N ARG A 20 49.32 -14.94 -38.70
CA ARG A 20 50.11 -15.74 -37.75
C ARG A 20 49.92 -15.29 -36.30
N ALA A 21 49.94 -16.29 -35.42
CA ALA A 21 50.03 -16.15 -33.98
C ALA A 21 51.30 -15.42 -33.51
N VAL A 22 51.10 -14.53 -32.55
CA VAL A 22 52.12 -14.02 -31.62
C VAL A 22 51.50 -14.11 -30.22
N PRO A 23 52.12 -14.77 -29.23
CA PRO A 23 51.60 -14.80 -27.86
C PRO A 23 52.03 -13.51 -27.15
N PRO A 24 51.17 -12.97 -26.27
CA PRO A 24 51.74 -12.62 -24.97
C PRO A 24 50.80 -12.87 -23.79
N SER A 25 51.46 -13.25 -22.70
CA SER A 25 51.11 -12.96 -21.31
C SER A 25 49.91 -13.71 -20.72
N ALA A 26 50.25 -14.72 -19.92
CA ALA A 26 49.46 -15.15 -18.79
C ALA A 26 49.07 -13.93 -17.94
N VAL A 27 47.80 -13.55 -18.02
CA VAL A 27 47.16 -12.75 -16.98
C VAL A 27 46.76 -13.75 -15.92
N GLU A 28 47.52 -13.80 -14.82
CA GLU A 28 47.02 -14.31 -13.55
C GLU A 28 45.76 -13.50 -13.20
N SER A 29 44.60 -14.09 -13.43
CA SER A 29 43.36 -13.62 -12.80
C SER A 29 43.56 -13.71 -11.29
N PRO A 30 43.49 -12.60 -10.54
CA PRO A 30 43.34 -12.67 -9.11
C PRO A 30 42.03 -13.41 -8.85
N GLY A 31 42.11 -14.45 -8.01
CA GLY A 31 41.00 -15.32 -7.70
C GLY A 31 39.72 -14.53 -7.48
N ALA A 32 38.66 -14.91 -8.20
CA ALA A 32 37.31 -14.62 -7.78
C ALA A 32 37.19 -15.19 -6.36
N SER A 33 37.35 -14.31 -5.38
CA SER A 33 36.91 -14.55 -4.03
C SER A 33 35.42 -14.80 -4.16
N ALA A 34 35.03 -16.07 -4.17
CA ALA A 34 33.67 -16.47 -3.94
C ALA A 34 33.33 -15.82 -2.60
N ALA A 35 32.63 -14.69 -2.67
CA ALA A 35 32.13 -14.01 -1.49
C ALA A 35 31.38 -15.08 -0.70
N ALA A 36 31.94 -15.43 0.45
CA ALA A 36 31.28 -16.31 1.40
C ALA A 36 29.85 -15.77 1.56
N ALA A 37 28.87 -16.66 1.40
CA ALA A 37 27.47 -16.31 1.54
C ALA A 37 27.29 -15.45 2.81
N PRO A 38 26.65 -14.27 2.73
CA PRO A 38 26.57 -13.38 3.88
C PRO A 38 25.92 -14.11 5.06
N SER A 39 26.64 -14.05 6.18
CA SER A 39 26.30 -14.66 7.45
C SER A 39 24.93 -14.23 7.98
N ALA A 40 24.31 -15.17 8.70
CA ALA A 40 23.01 -15.18 9.37
C ALA A 40 22.71 -14.07 10.42
N GLU A 41 22.97 -12.78 10.13
CA GLU A 41 22.31 -11.70 10.88
C GLU A 41 21.12 -11.19 10.06
N PRO A 42 19.89 -11.60 10.39
CA PRO A 42 18.75 -11.32 9.54
C PRO A 42 18.22 -9.89 9.71
N CYS A 43 18.69 -9.10 10.68
CA CYS A 43 18.39 -7.68 10.85
C CYS A 43 19.70 -6.86 10.82
N PRO A 44 19.79 -5.77 10.03
CA PRO A 44 20.89 -4.82 10.12
C PRO A 44 21.08 -4.28 11.54
N LYS A 45 22.32 -4.03 11.98
CA LYS A 45 22.60 -3.47 13.32
C LYS A 45 22.16 -2.01 13.48
N GLN A 46 22.03 -1.31 12.36
CA GLN A 46 21.65 0.09 12.30
C GLN A 46 20.68 0.30 11.12
N TRP A 47 19.79 1.28 11.26
CA TRP A 47 18.99 1.80 10.18
C TRP A 47 19.89 2.57 9.20
N GLY A 48 19.84 2.18 7.93
CA GLY A 48 20.64 2.78 6.87
C GLY A 48 19.86 3.74 5.97
N GLY A 49 18.61 4.03 6.30
CA GLY A 49 17.78 5.00 5.59
C GLY A 49 17.96 6.41 6.11
N GLU A 50 17.79 7.39 5.23
CA GLU A 50 17.73 8.82 5.58
C GLU A 50 16.28 9.31 5.78
N GLY A 51 15.31 8.43 5.55
CA GLY A 51 13.87 8.72 5.65
C GLY A 51 13.15 7.86 6.68
N ILE A 52 11.92 8.25 6.98
CA ILE A 52 11.01 7.51 7.86
C ILE A 52 10.47 6.29 7.11
N GLY A 53 10.79 5.08 7.58
CA GLY A 53 10.28 3.81 7.08
C GLY A 53 10.73 3.41 5.66
N GLY A 54 11.29 4.33 4.87
CA GLY A 54 11.54 4.16 3.44
C GLY A 54 12.80 3.39 3.04
N TRP A 55 13.41 2.58 3.91
CA TRP A 55 14.69 1.92 3.61
C TRP A 55 14.59 0.41 3.52
N VAL A 56 14.59 -0.11 2.31
CA VAL A 56 14.69 -1.55 1.99
C VAL A 56 15.30 -1.73 0.60
N PRO A 57 15.96 -2.88 0.32
CA PRO A 57 16.34 -3.23 -1.04
C PRO A 57 15.10 -3.41 -1.91
N ALA A 58 15.21 -3.11 -3.20
CA ALA A 58 14.15 -3.34 -4.17
C ALA A 58 13.82 -4.84 -4.28
N ALA A 59 12.54 -5.18 -4.16
CA ALA A 59 12.01 -6.53 -4.28
C ALA A 59 11.85 -7.02 -5.74
N SER A 60 12.81 -6.70 -6.60
CA SER A 60 12.73 -6.90 -8.05
C SER A 60 12.66 -8.38 -8.48
N ASP A 61 13.02 -9.31 -7.59
CA ASP A 61 13.01 -10.76 -7.80
C ASP A 61 11.71 -11.44 -7.33
N VAL A 62 10.78 -10.68 -6.77
CA VAL A 62 9.48 -11.18 -6.29
C VAL A 62 8.37 -10.78 -7.25
N ALA A 63 7.76 -11.78 -7.88
CA ALA A 63 6.65 -11.57 -8.81
C ALA A 63 5.48 -10.84 -8.12
N GLY A 64 5.00 -9.76 -8.74
CA GLY A 64 3.92 -8.93 -8.22
C GLY A 64 4.34 -7.86 -7.20
N ALA A 65 5.65 -7.70 -6.92
CA ALA A 65 6.14 -6.70 -5.96
C ALA A 65 5.90 -5.25 -6.38
N ALA A 66 5.70 -4.98 -7.66
CA ALA A 66 5.32 -3.64 -8.16
C ALA A 66 3.85 -3.28 -7.87
N ASP A 67 2.98 -4.28 -7.72
CA ASP A 67 1.54 -4.11 -7.55
C ASP A 67 1.08 -4.35 -6.09
N SER A 68 1.98 -4.82 -5.24
CA SER A 68 1.71 -5.20 -3.86
C SER A 68 2.97 -5.11 -3.01
N LEU A 69 2.83 -4.58 -1.79
CA LEU A 69 3.93 -4.56 -0.83
C LEU A 69 4.38 -5.96 -0.43
N VAL A 70 3.44 -6.90 -0.28
CA VAL A 70 3.70 -8.30 0.09
C VAL A 70 2.85 -9.22 -0.81
N PRO A 71 3.34 -9.57 -2.01
CA PRO A 71 2.63 -10.47 -2.92
C PRO A 71 2.69 -11.92 -2.44
N GLY A 72 1.62 -12.68 -2.68
CA GLY A 72 1.58 -14.11 -2.37
C GLY A 72 1.32 -14.44 -0.90
N ARG A 73 1.86 -15.58 -0.42
CA ARG A 73 1.63 -16.10 0.92
C ARG A 73 2.96 -16.49 1.58
N PRO A 74 3.61 -15.58 2.31
CA PRO A 74 4.82 -15.91 3.04
C PRO A 74 4.50 -16.83 4.22
N LEU A 75 5.48 -17.67 4.60
CA LEU A 75 5.36 -18.61 5.72
C LEU A 75 5.67 -17.94 7.05
N ALA A 76 6.63 -17.02 7.06
CA ALA A 76 7.11 -16.38 8.27
C ALA A 76 7.53 -14.94 8.00
N ALA A 77 7.60 -14.15 9.07
CA ALA A 77 8.12 -12.79 9.03
C ALA A 77 9.11 -12.57 10.18
N LEU A 78 10.17 -11.83 9.93
CA LEU A 78 11.05 -11.28 10.95
C LEU A 78 10.89 -9.76 10.98
N ILE A 79 10.55 -9.21 12.13
CA ILE A 79 10.42 -7.78 12.35
C ILE A 79 11.65 -7.29 13.13
N CYS A 80 12.30 -6.24 12.63
CA CYS A 80 13.44 -5.55 13.23
C CYS A 80 13.00 -4.14 13.62
N ALA A 81 13.26 -3.71 14.86
CA ALA A 81 12.82 -2.41 15.39
C ALA A 81 14.00 -1.48 15.68
N TYR A 82 13.90 -0.24 15.19
CA TYR A 82 14.92 0.80 15.27
C TYR A 82 14.28 2.09 15.84
N PRO A 83 14.18 2.22 17.17
CA PRO A 83 13.62 3.40 17.81
C PRO A 83 14.54 4.62 17.65
N GLY A 84 13.93 5.78 17.45
CA GLY A 84 14.59 7.07 17.25
C GLY A 84 13.61 8.23 17.41
N VAL A 85 13.91 9.33 16.71
CA VAL A 85 13.04 10.52 16.65
C VAL A 85 12.92 10.96 15.19
N ASN A 86 11.75 11.44 14.79
CA ASN A 86 11.50 11.83 13.39
C ASN A 86 12.17 13.16 12.99
N THR A 87 12.88 13.82 13.90
CA THR A 87 13.67 15.04 13.65
C THR A 87 15.17 14.78 13.48
N ASP A 88 15.63 13.55 13.70
CA ASP A 88 17.03 13.14 13.59
C ASP A 88 17.07 11.72 13.00
N LEU A 89 17.02 11.66 11.67
CA LEU A 89 16.86 10.42 10.91
C LEU A 89 18.23 9.81 10.60
N GLY A 90 18.30 8.48 10.67
CA GLY A 90 19.46 7.72 10.24
C GLY A 90 20.35 7.24 11.39
N GLY A 91 20.91 6.04 11.23
CA GLY A 91 21.84 5.45 12.20
C GLY A 91 21.17 4.92 13.48
N GLU A 92 19.83 4.89 13.54
CA GLU A 92 19.08 4.32 14.65
C GLU A 92 19.53 2.87 14.88
N ARG A 93 19.82 2.52 16.15
CA ARG A 93 20.37 1.20 16.47
C ARG A 93 19.25 0.17 16.59
N LEU A 94 19.54 -1.06 16.16
CA LEU A 94 18.64 -2.19 16.36
C LEU A 94 18.38 -2.37 17.86
N ALA A 95 17.13 -2.21 18.28
CA ALA A 95 16.74 -2.37 19.69
C ALA A 95 16.15 -3.75 19.98
N GLY A 96 15.57 -4.42 18.97
CA GLY A 96 14.97 -5.72 19.15
C GLY A 96 14.45 -6.34 17.87
N THR A 97 14.12 -7.63 17.96
CA THR A 97 13.58 -8.41 16.85
C THR A 97 12.41 -9.27 17.31
N ARG A 98 11.51 -9.59 16.38
CA ARG A 98 10.42 -10.55 16.62
C ARG A 98 10.20 -11.41 15.38
N THR A 99 10.22 -12.73 15.56
CA THR A 99 9.81 -13.68 14.51
C THR A 99 8.35 -14.02 14.67
N LEU A 100 7.60 -13.95 13.57
CA LEU A 100 6.24 -14.44 13.41
C LEU A 100 6.30 -15.72 12.58
N THR A 101 5.98 -16.86 13.19
CA THR A 101 5.88 -18.16 12.50
C THR A 101 4.58 -18.32 11.73
N ASP A 102 3.61 -17.46 12.01
CA ASP A 102 2.42 -17.23 11.20
C ASP A 102 2.39 -15.75 10.83
N ALA A 103 2.86 -15.46 9.61
CA ALA A 103 2.88 -14.11 9.06
C ALA A 103 1.67 -13.82 8.16
N GLY A 104 0.72 -14.76 8.04
CA GLY A 104 -0.33 -14.72 7.04
C GLY A 104 -1.17 -13.45 7.12
N GLN A 105 -1.62 -13.08 8.32
CA GLN A 105 -2.46 -11.89 8.51
C GLN A 105 -1.69 -10.58 8.23
N LEU A 106 -0.47 -10.43 8.75
CA LEU A 106 0.33 -9.23 8.51
C LEU A 106 0.66 -9.08 7.02
N ALA A 107 1.06 -10.18 6.37
CA ALA A 107 1.32 -10.20 4.94
C ALA A 107 0.07 -9.86 4.12
N HIS A 108 -1.08 -10.41 4.51
CA HIS A 108 -2.38 -10.12 3.87
C HIS A 108 -2.72 -8.63 4.00
N ASP A 109 -2.68 -8.08 5.21
CA ASP A 109 -2.99 -6.66 5.46
C ASP A 109 -2.10 -5.72 4.64
N LEU A 110 -0.79 -5.96 4.65
CA LEU A 110 0.18 -5.16 3.88
C LEU A 110 0.02 -5.36 2.38
N GLY A 111 -0.27 -6.60 1.96
CA GLY A 111 -0.52 -6.92 0.57
C GLY A 111 -1.73 -6.17 0.02
N TYR A 112 -2.75 -5.91 0.83
CA TYR A 112 -3.94 -5.17 0.42
C TYR A 112 -3.81 -3.66 0.46
N LEU A 113 -2.69 -3.07 0.87
CA LEU A 113 -2.56 -1.61 0.83
C LEU A 113 -2.55 -1.09 -0.62
N PRO A 114 -3.13 0.10 -0.89
CA PRO A 114 -2.98 0.75 -2.18
C PRO A 114 -1.52 1.14 -2.42
N VAL A 115 -1.05 1.01 -3.66
CA VAL A 115 0.31 1.40 -4.06
C VAL A 115 0.26 2.55 -5.07
N GLY A 116 1.32 3.37 -5.11
CA GLY A 116 1.48 4.45 -6.09
C GLY A 116 0.79 5.76 -5.70
N TRP A 117 0.73 6.07 -4.41
CA TRP A 117 0.27 7.37 -3.92
C TRP A 117 1.30 8.00 -2.99
N ASP A 118 1.79 9.18 -3.38
CA ASP A 118 2.98 9.77 -2.79
C ASP A 118 2.71 11.14 -2.14
N ASN A 119 1.44 11.52 -1.91
CA ASN A 119 1.11 12.84 -1.41
C ASN A 119 0.17 12.78 -0.19
N LEU A 120 0.78 12.69 0.99
CA LEU A 120 0.11 13.00 2.25
C LEU A 120 0.64 14.33 2.78
N ALA A 121 -0.26 15.26 3.04
CA ALA A 121 0.06 16.44 3.83
C ALA A 121 0.24 15.98 5.30
N CYS A 122 1.45 16.12 5.81
CA CYS A 122 1.81 15.69 7.14
C CYS A 122 2.08 16.89 8.03
N THR A 123 1.64 16.81 9.28
CA THR A 123 2.11 17.74 10.28
C THR A 123 3.61 17.53 10.45
N ASN A 124 4.41 18.58 10.50
CA ASN A 124 5.86 18.45 10.74
C ASN A 124 6.15 18.41 12.25
N MET A 125 5.35 17.69 13.04
CA MET A 125 5.57 17.62 14.49
C MET A 125 6.74 16.70 14.79
N GLY A 126 7.69 17.22 15.56
CA GLY A 126 8.79 16.42 16.09
C GLY A 126 8.33 15.49 17.22
N GLY A 127 8.82 14.25 17.23
CA GLY A 127 8.48 13.30 18.27
C GLY A 127 9.14 11.93 18.14
N PRO A 128 8.82 11.01 19.05
CA PRO A 128 9.29 9.63 19.00
C PRO A 128 8.89 8.94 17.71
N MET A 129 9.77 8.08 17.22
CA MET A 129 9.53 7.26 16.04
C MET A 129 10.18 5.89 16.23
N THR A 130 9.62 4.87 15.59
CA THR A 130 10.29 3.57 15.44
C THR A 130 10.24 3.14 13.99
N ASN A 131 11.40 3.08 13.35
CA ASN A 131 11.56 2.47 12.03
C ASN A 131 11.49 0.94 12.16
N TYR A 132 10.84 0.31 11.19
CA TYR A 132 10.69 -1.14 11.11
C TYR A 132 11.18 -1.68 9.78
N LEU A 133 11.91 -2.79 9.85
CA LEU A 133 12.14 -3.67 8.70
C LEU A 133 11.40 -4.98 8.95
N VAL A 134 10.62 -5.44 7.97
CA VAL A 134 9.89 -6.69 8.03
C VAL A 134 10.34 -7.58 6.88
N ARG A 135 11.06 -8.67 7.19
CA ARG A 135 11.46 -9.68 6.22
C ARG A 135 10.44 -10.79 6.14
N PHE A 136 9.73 -10.90 5.02
CA PHE A 136 8.87 -12.04 4.71
C PHE A 136 9.68 -13.14 4.03
N THR A 137 9.46 -14.40 4.45
CA THR A 137 10.10 -15.59 3.85
C THR A 137 9.06 -16.48 3.20
N TYR A 138 9.29 -16.91 1.97
CA TYR A 138 8.38 -17.72 1.17
C TYR A 138 8.79 -19.20 1.15
N ALA A 139 7.85 -20.08 0.78
CA ALA A 139 8.06 -21.52 0.74
C ALA A 139 9.14 -21.96 -0.26
N ASP A 140 9.40 -21.16 -1.30
CA ASP A 140 10.42 -21.40 -2.31
C ASP A 140 11.82 -20.89 -1.91
N GLY A 141 11.98 -20.41 -0.68
CA GLY A 141 13.25 -19.89 -0.14
C GLY A 141 13.51 -18.41 -0.44
N ARG A 142 12.68 -17.75 -1.24
CA ARG A 142 12.80 -16.30 -1.49
C ARG A 142 12.41 -15.49 -0.25
N SER A 143 12.84 -14.23 -0.22
CA SER A 143 12.44 -13.29 0.81
C SER A 143 12.24 -11.89 0.27
N LEU A 144 11.34 -11.15 0.90
CA LEU A 144 11.03 -9.76 0.61
C LEU A 144 11.18 -8.92 1.87
N TRP A 145 11.70 -7.71 1.72
CA TRP A 145 11.74 -6.73 2.79
C TRP A 145 10.64 -5.69 2.62
N VAL A 146 9.97 -5.34 3.71
CA VAL A 146 9.09 -4.17 3.80
C VAL A 146 9.66 -3.21 4.84
N GLY A 147 9.80 -1.95 4.48
CA GLY A 147 10.13 -0.84 5.38
C GLY A 147 8.88 -0.06 5.74
N SER A 148 8.76 0.36 7.00
CA SER A 148 7.71 1.26 7.51
C SER A 148 8.15 1.90 8.82
N ALA A 149 7.32 2.75 9.42
CA ALA A 149 7.56 3.28 10.76
C ALA A 149 6.26 3.57 11.53
N GLU A 150 6.35 3.57 12.85
CA GLU A 150 5.37 4.20 13.76
C GLU A 150 5.91 5.57 14.17
N GLU A 151 5.15 6.64 13.96
CA GLU A 151 5.58 7.99 14.29
C GLU A 151 4.41 8.95 14.53
N VAL A 152 4.68 10.05 15.23
CA VAL A 152 3.67 10.96 15.80
C VAL A 152 2.76 11.66 14.79
N ASN A 153 3.15 11.77 13.52
CA ASN A 153 2.34 12.42 12.47
C ASN A 153 1.49 11.42 11.66
N HIS A 154 1.59 10.12 11.93
CA HIS A 154 0.86 9.05 11.22
C HIS A 154 1.04 9.10 9.68
N CYS A 155 2.26 9.36 9.26
CA CYS A 155 2.63 9.74 7.90
C CYS A 155 3.76 8.90 7.30
N ALA A 156 4.29 7.95 8.07
CA ALA A 156 5.30 7.03 7.57
C ALA A 156 4.80 6.29 6.31
N LEU A 157 5.59 6.35 5.24
CA LEU A 157 5.38 5.54 4.06
C LEU A 157 5.73 4.09 4.36
N THR A 158 5.10 3.18 3.63
CA THR A 158 5.43 1.75 3.65
C THR A 158 5.87 1.31 2.26
N THR A 159 7.01 0.65 2.14
CA THR A 159 7.60 0.29 0.85
C THR A 159 8.28 -1.07 0.88
N ASN A 160 8.30 -1.77 -0.26
CA ASN A 160 9.15 -2.95 -0.48
C ASN A 160 10.35 -2.64 -1.40
N GLY A 161 10.67 -1.35 -1.59
CA GLY A 161 11.72 -0.85 -2.47
C GLY A 161 11.36 -0.85 -3.96
N THR A 162 10.22 -1.44 -4.34
CA THR A 162 9.69 -1.41 -5.72
C THR A 162 8.34 -0.70 -5.78
N ALA A 163 7.48 -0.92 -4.80
CA ALA A 163 6.20 -0.26 -4.63
C ALA A 163 6.15 0.48 -3.28
N THR A 164 5.36 1.55 -3.25
CA THR A 164 5.18 2.38 -2.06
C THR A 164 3.70 2.63 -1.82
N SER A 165 3.31 2.58 -0.54
CA SER A 165 2.02 2.98 -0.04
C SER A 165 2.17 4.11 0.95
N SER A 166 1.31 5.12 0.84
CA SER A 166 1.17 6.15 1.84
C SER A 166 0.19 5.77 2.96
N THR A 167 -0.46 4.61 2.89
CA THR A 167 -1.36 4.20 3.98
C THR A 167 -0.56 3.91 5.24
N TYR A 168 -0.83 4.67 6.30
CA TYR A 168 -0.17 4.49 7.58
C TYR A 168 -0.54 3.16 8.24
N VAL A 169 0.47 2.35 8.54
CA VAL A 169 0.33 1.03 9.18
C VAL A 169 1.31 0.83 10.34
N GLY A 170 1.97 1.90 10.80
CA GLY A 170 2.94 1.87 11.89
C GLY A 170 2.41 1.17 13.13
N ASP A 171 1.23 1.57 13.61
CA ASP A 171 0.59 1.00 14.81
C ASP A 171 0.39 -0.52 14.70
N ARG A 172 0.06 -1.01 13.50
CA ARG A 172 -0.16 -2.45 13.27
C ARG A 172 1.13 -3.24 13.25
N ILE A 173 2.19 -2.68 12.66
CA ILE A 173 3.51 -3.29 12.68
C ILE A 173 4.06 -3.28 14.11
N THR A 174 3.84 -2.20 14.86
CA THR A 174 4.16 -2.12 16.29
C THR A 174 3.40 -3.17 17.08
N ASP A 175 2.11 -3.35 16.83
CA ASP A 175 1.31 -4.38 17.50
C ASP A 175 1.80 -5.78 17.16
N ALA A 176 2.11 -6.07 15.90
CA ALA A 176 2.73 -7.33 15.50
C ALA A 176 4.10 -7.53 16.18
N TYR A 177 4.90 -6.47 16.28
CA TYR A 177 6.20 -6.47 16.94
C TYR A 177 6.10 -6.58 18.46
N ARG A 178 5.04 -6.10 19.13
CA ARG A 178 4.91 -6.11 20.61
C ARG A 178 4.07 -7.27 21.14
N LYS A 179 3.04 -7.69 20.41
CA LYS A 179 2.05 -8.69 20.83
C LYS A 179 2.18 -10.02 20.07
N GLY A 180 2.85 -10.05 18.93
CA GLY A 180 2.92 -11.24 18.06
C GLY A 180 1.86 -11.20 16.95
N PRO A 181 1.60 -12.34 16.27
CA PRO A 181 0.62 -12.39 15.19
C PRO A 181 -0.72 -11.86 15.65
N ALA A 182 -1.34 -10.98 14.85
CA ALA A 182 -2.68 -10.55 15.14
C ALA A 182 -3.60 -11.77 15.10
N THR A 183 -4.25 -12.09 16.22
CA THR A 183 -5.53 -12.80 16.12
C THR A 183 -6.46 -11.84 15.39
N SER A 184 -7.21 -12.33 14.41
CA SER A 184 -8.15 -11.55 13.59
C SER A 184 -9.22 -10.90 14.46
N ALA A 185 -8.86 -9.87 15.22
CA ALA A 185 -9.75 -9.05 15.98
C ALA A 185 -10.40 -8.13 14.96
N ARG A 186 -11.48 -8.64 14.35
CA ARG A 186 -12.42 -7.83 13.59
C ARG A 186 -12.67 -6.57 14.42
N GLU A 187 -12.31 -5.42 13.86
CA GLU A 187 -12.44 -4.16 14.56
C GLU A 187 -13.88 -4.04 15.07
N LYS A 188 -14.04 -3.81 16.38
CA LYS A 188 -15.33 -3.98 17.06
C LYS A 188 -16.40 -3.02 16.52
N ASP A 189 -15.97 -1.91 15.93
CA ASP A 189 -16.86 -0.93 15.32
C ASP A 189 -16.43 -0.62 13.87
N PRO A 190 -17.11 -1.16 12.85
CA PRO A 190 -16.81 -0.89 11.45
C PRO A 190 -16.96 0.60 11.10
N CYS A 191 -17.74 1.36 11.88
CA CYS A 191 -17.93 2.78 11.65
C CYS A 191 -16.72 3.63 12.05
N ARG A 192 -15.76 3.09 12.81
CA ARG A 192 -14.52 3.78 13.18
C ARG A 192 -13.35 3.44 12.28
N THR A 193 -13.42 2.33 11.56
CA THR A 193 -12.35 1.85 10.68
C THR A 193 -12.19 2.76 9.46
N TRP A 194 -10.97 3.30 9.30
CA TRP A 194 -10.50 3.90 8.05
C TRP A 194 -9.43 2.97 7.48
N MET A 195 -9.79 2.21 6.45
CA MET A 195 -8.84 1.31 5.80
C MET A 195 -8.85 1.55 4.31
N ALA A 196 -7.65 1.82 3.80
CA ALA A 196 -7.43 1.80 2.38
C ALA A 196 -7.18 0.37 1.90
N ARG A 197 -7.68 0.05 0.70
CA ARG A 197 -7.45 -1.23 0.03
C ARG A 197 -6.93 -1.02 -1.39
N ARG A 198 -6.28 -2.04 -1.93
CA ARG A 198 -5.72 -2.05 -3.28
C ARG A 198 -6.81 -1.69 -4.30
N GLY A 199 -6.45 -0.82 -5.23
CA GLY A 199 -7.35 -0.32 -6.27
C GLY A 199 -8.17 0.91 -5.88
N GLN A 200 -8.20 1.32 -4.61
CA GLN A 200 -8.92 2.54 -4.19
C GLN A 200 -8.34 3.82 -4.79
N ASN A 201 -7.09 3.77 -5.24
CA ASN A 201 -6.40 4.88 -5.93
C ASN A 201 -6.85 5.03 -7.39
N ALA A 202 -7.63 4.06 -7.90
CA ALA A 202 -8.17 4.06 -9.25
C ALA A 202 -9.71 4.05 -9.29
N ARG A 203 -10.37 3.59 -8.22
CA ARG A 203 -11.84 3.51 -8.10
C ARG A 203 -12.30 3.87 -6.69
N MET A 204 -13.45 4.53 -6.55
CA MET A 204 -14.03 4.84 -5.24
C MET A 204 -14.24 3.58 -4.40
N VAL A 205 -14.80 2.53 -5.03
CA VAL A 205 -15.04 1.21 -4.44
C VAL A 205 -14.48 0.12 -5.37
N PRO A 206 -13.27 -0.40 -5.12
CA PRO A 206 -12.65 -1.41 -6.00
C PRO A 206 -13.30 -2.80 -5.89
N ASP A 207 -13.08 -3.65 -6.90
CA ASP A 207 -13.59 -5.03 -7.02
C ASP A 207 -15.12 -5.17 -6.82
N GLU A 208 -15.58 -6.35 -6.35
CA GLU A 208 -16.99 -6.67 -6.12
C GLU A 208 -17.30 -6.74 -4.61
N PRO A 209 -17.93 -5.71 -4.03
CA PRO A 209 -18.33 -5.76 -2.63
C PRO A 209 -19.45 -6.79 -2.42
N THR A 210 -19.42 -7.43 -1.24
CA THR A 210 -20.40 -8.44 -0.81
C THR A 210 -21.34 -7.91 0.27
N SER A 211 -20.97 -6.85 0.98
CA SER A 211 -21.79 -6.20 1.99
C SER A 211 -21.53 -4.71 2.07
N LEU A 212 -22.44 -3.99 2.72
CA LEU A 212 -22.33 -2.57 3.01
C LEU A 212 -22.80 -2.30 4.44
N VAL A 213 -22.02 -1.51 5.18
CA VAL A 213 -22.48 -0.88 6.42
C VAL A 213 -22.55 0.63 6.17
N VAL A 214 -23.73 1.22 6.36
CA VAL A 214 -23.93 2.66 6.31
C VAL A 214 -23.92 3.18 7.73
N CYS A 215 -22.89 3.95 8.05
CA CYS A 215 -22.69 4.58 9.35
C CYS A 215 -23.06 6.05 9.27
N ARG A 216 -23.89 6.51 10.19
CA ARG A 216 -24.15 7.93 10.42
C ARG A 216 -23.26 8.40 11.56
N LEU A 217 -22.28 9.23 11.24
CA LEU A 217 -21.32 9.71 12.23
C LEU A 217 -21.97 10.80 13.09
N ASP A 218 -21.77 10.69 14.40
CA ASP A 218 -22.14 11.72 15.35
C ASP A 218 -21.06 12.82 15.34
N PRO A 219 -21.39 14.07 14.98
CA PRO A 219 -20.43 15.16 14.99
C PRO A 219 -19.86 15.46 16.40
N GLN A 220 -20.50 14.99 17.47
CA GLN A 220 -20.04 15.11 18.85
C GLN A 220 -19.18 13.93 19.32
N GLY A 221 -18.86 12.97 18.43
CA GLY A 221 -18.02 11.82 18.74
C GLY A 221 -18.72 10.69 19.51
N GLY A 222 -20.05 10.73 19.58
CA GLY A 222 -20.88 9.64 20.11
C GLY A 222 -20.84 8.37 19.26
N GLN A 223 -21.60 7.35 19.69
CA GLN A 223 -21.70 6.10 18.96
C GLN A 223 -22.46 6.33 17.63
N ALA A 224 -21.84 5.98 16.51
CA ALA A 224 -22.49 6.06 15.21
C ALA A 224 -23.70 5.12 15.14
N SER A 225 -24.83 5.61 14.63
CA SER A 225 -25.92 4.70 14.22
C SER A 225 -25.51 4.02 12.92
N ARG A 226 -25.93 2.75 12.74
CA ARG A 226 -25.54 1.95 11.58
C ARG A 226 -26.67 1.12 11.01
N ALA A 227 -26.66 0.94 9.69
CA ALA A 227 -27.52 0.02 8.96
C ALA A 227 -26.65 -0.91 8.10
N GLU A 228 -27.02 -2.19 8.03
CA GLU A 228 -26.27 -3.22 7.31
C GLU A 228 -27.08 -3.71 6.10
N TYR A 229 -26.40 -3.89 4.98
CA TYR A 229 -27.00 -4.29 3.71
C TYR A 229 -26.19 -5.36 3.00
N GLY A 230 -26.90 -6.18 2.22
CA GLY A 230 -26.32 -7.25 1.43
C GLY A 230 -25.74 -6.81 0.10
N THR A 231 -25.34 -7.80 -0.70
CA THR A 231 -24.72 -7.63 -2.01
C THR A 231 -25.62 -6.90 -3.01
N ASP A 232 -26.93 -7.05 -2.88
CA ASP A 232 -27.99 -6.43 -3.69
C ASP A 232 -28.01 -4.91 -3.58
N VAL A 233 -27.60 -4.35 -2.44
CA VAL A 233 -27.44 -2.90 -2.23
C VAL A 233 -25.99 -2.47 -2.45
N ALA A 234 -25.03 -3.27 -1.97
CA ALA A 234 -23.61 -2.90 -2.02
C ALA A 234 -23.11 -2.72 -3.46
N ARG A 235 -23.46 -3.63 -4.39
CA ARG A 235 -22.95 -3.57 -5.77
C ARG A 235 -23.53 -2.40 -6.59
N PRO A 236 -24.85 -2.13 -6.58
CA PRO A 236 -25.37 -0.96 -7.27
C PRO A 236 -24.82 0.36 -6.72
N LEU A 237 -24.68 0.48 -5.39
CA LEU A 237 -24.12 1.71 -4.79
C LEU A 237 -22.64 1.89 -5.16
N ALA A 238 -21.84 0.82 -5.13
CA ALA A 238 -20.46 0.87 -5.60
C ALA A 238 -20.36 1.28 -7.08
N THR A 239 -21.27 0.79 -7.92
CA THR A 239 -21.36 1.19 -9.34
C THR A 239 -21.62 2.68 -9.49
N MET A 240 -22.56 3.22 -8.70
CA MET A 240 -22.88 4.65 -8.70
C MET A 240 -21.68 5.50 -8.26
N LEU A 241 -21.01 5.12 -7.17
CA LEU A 241 -19.81 5.81 -6.68
C LEU A 241 -18.65 5.77 -7.69
N ASN A 242 -18.47 4.66 -8.39
CA ASN A 242 -17.43 4.51 -9.40
C ASN A 242 -17.75 5.18 -10.74
N ALA A 243 -19.00 5.59 -10.96
CA ALA A 243 -19.42 6.33 -12.15
C ALA A 243 -19.20 7.85 -12.00
N LEU A 244 -18.87 8.33 -10.79
CA LEU A 244 -18.52 9.73 -10.56
C LEU A 244 -17.18 10.07 -11.22
N ASP A 245 -17.02 11.33 -11.62
CA ASP A 245 -15.76 11.87 -12.13
C ASP A 245 -14.75 12.08 -10.99
N ALA A 246 -14.18 10.96 -10.53
CA ALA A 246 -13.24 10.93 -9.42
C ALA A 246 -11.86 11.48 -9.83
N ARG A 247 -11.30 12.30 -8.94
CA ARG A 247 -9.93 12.83 -9.03
C ARG A 247 -9.15 12.47 -7.78
N LYS A 248 -7.83 12.63 -7.81
CA LYS A 248 -6.99 12.46 -6.61
C LYS A 248 -7.51 13.36 -5.48
N SER A 249 -7.59 12.80 -4.29
CA SER A 249 -7.99 13.53 -3.09
C SER A 249 -6.90 14.53 -2.71
N ASP A 250 -7.29 15.79 -2.48
CA ASP A 250 -6.49 16.75 -1.72
C ASP A 250 -6.94 16.81 -0.25
N ASN A 251 -7.97 16.01 0.10
CA ASN A 251 -8.63 15.99 1.41
C ASN A 251 -9.20 17.36 1.82
N ASP A 252 -9.44 18.25 0.85
CA ASP A 252 -10.08 19.54 1.10
C ASP A 252 -11.60 19.37 1.15
N CYS A 253 -12.23 20.24 1.93
CA CYS A 253 -13.66 20.34 2.01
C CYS A 253 -14.09 21.80 1.97
N ARG A 254 -14.67 22.22 0.83
CA ARG A 254 -15.27 23.54 0.72
C ARG A 254 -16.72 23.46 1.16
N GLN A 255 -17.02 24.06 2.31
CA GLN A 255 -18.40 24.19 2.77
C GLN A 255 -19.23 24.94 1.74
N THR A 256 -20.40 24.42 1.43
CA THR A 256 -21.38 25.13 0.61
C THR A 256 -22.19 26.07 1.49
N GLU A 257 -22.33 27.34 1.10
CA GLU A 257 -22.84 28.46 1.92
C GLU A 257 -24.25 28.24 2.52
N ASP A 258 -25.04 27.30 1.98
CA ASP A 258 -26.41 26.99 2.41
C ASP A 258 -26.57 25.62 3.10
N ALA A 259 -25.48 24.90 3.36
CA ALA A 259 -25.60 23.56 3.92
C ALA A 259 -25.62 23.56 5.45
N ASP A 260 -26.71 23.02 6.01
CA ASP A 260 -26.73 22.52 7.37
C ASP A 260 -25.48 21.64 7.58
N PRO A 261 -24.70 21.79 8.68
CA PRO A 261 -23.53 20.96 8.97
C PRO A 261 -23.82 19.46 9.11
N GLY A 262 -25.02 19.00 8.76
CA GLY A 262 -25.22 17.98 7.72
C GLY A 262 -24.68 16.60 8.05
N VAL A 263 -25.56 15.61 7.94
CA VAL A 263 -25.26 14.21 8.24
C VAL A 263 -23.99 13.75 7.50
N ILE A 264 -22.94 13.41 8.25
CA ILE A 264 -21.74 12.75 7.70
C ILE A 264 -22.03 11.26 7.66
N LEU A 265 -22.00 10.69 6.45
CA LEU A 265 -22.15 9.25 6.25
C LEU A 265 -20.80 8.62 5.94
N ARG A 266 -20.56 7.44 6.51
CA ARG A 266 -19.46 6.56 6.15
C ARG A 266 -20.03 5.25 5.63
N LEU A 267 -19.70 4.95 4.38
CA LEU A 267 -20.10 3.76 3.66
C LEU A 267 -18.96 2.75 3.74
N VAL A 268 -19.14 1.65 4.46
CA VAL A 268 -18.11 0.63 4.65
C VAL A 268 -18.48 -0.60 3.83
N PHE A 269 -17.78 -0.78 2.70
CA PHE A 269 -17.97 -1.90 1.80
C PHE A 269 -17.12 -3.09 2.24
N GLY A 270 -17.78 -4.22 2.50
CA GLY A 270 -17.14 -5.49 2.82
C GLY A 270 -16.92 -6.36 1.58
N TYR A 271 -15.95 -7.27 1.67
CA TYR A 271 -15.54 -8.16 0.58
C TYR A 271 -15.45 -9.60 1.08
N ALA A 272 -15.45 -10.56 0.13
CA ALA A 272 -15.21 -11.96 0.45
C ALA A 272 -13.77 -12.21 0.95
N ASP A 273 -12.81 -11.43 0.45
CA ASP A 273 -11.41 -11.47 0.84
C ASP A 273 -10.84 -10.05 0.89
N GLY A 274 -9.90 -9.82 1.80
CA GLY A 274 -9.29 -8.52 2.03
C GLY A 274 -10.03 -7.61 3.03
N PRO A 275 -9.43 -6.46 3.34
CA PRO A 275 -10.03 -5.49 4.24
C PRO A 275 -11.21 -4.75 3.58
N PRO A 276 -12.10 -4.17 4.39
CA PRO A 276 -13.17 -3.31 3.88
C PRO A 276 -12.64 -2.01 3.28
N THR A 277 -13.49 -1.32 2.53
CA THR A 277 -13.26 0.05 2.04
C THR A 277 -14.24 1.01 2.69
N ALA A 278 -13.75 2.16 3.15
CA ALA A 278 -14.61 3.24 3.57
C ALA A 278 -14.72 4.30 2.45
N VAL A 279 -15.94 4.78 2.20
CA VAL A 279 -16.21 5.99 1.43
C VAL A 279 -16.99 6.94 2.33
N MET A 280 -16.49 8.14 2.49
CA MET A 280 -17.13 9.22 3.23
C MET A 280 -18.01 10.04 2.30
N VAL A 281 -19.22 10.36 2.74
CA VAL A 281 -20.15 11.25 2.05
C VAL A 281 -20.54 12.38 2.99
N GLN A 282 -20.25 13.61 2.58
CA GLN A 282 -20.52 14.85 3.30
C GLN A 282 -21.33 15.76 2.38
N ALA A 283 -22.65 15.75 2.53
CA ALA A 283 -23.54 16.51 1.62
C ALA A 283 -23.30 18.03 1.65
N PHE A 284 -22.74 18.55 2.75
CA PHE A 284 -22.41 19.97 2.93
C PHE A 284 -21.05 20.39 2.35
N CYS A 285 -20.34 19.44 1.72
CA CYS A 285 -18.98 19.60 1.26
C CYS A 285 -18.90 19.55 -0.26
N ARG A 286 -17.96 20.29 -0.86
CA ARG A 286 -17.51 20.06 -2.24
C ARG A 286 -15.99 19.87 -2.28
N PRO A 287 -15.48 18.72 -2.77
CA PRO A 287 -16.22 17.52 -3.21
C PRO A 287 -16.95 16.80 -2.06
N SER A 288 -18.14 16.24 -2.32
CA SER A 288 -19.00 15.63 -1.30
C SER A 288 -18.70 14.16 -1.03
N VAL A 289 -17.88 13.50 -1.86
CA VAL A 289 -17.53 12.07 -1.75
C VAL A 289 -16.02 11.91 -1.68
N ASN A 290 -15.52 11.14 -0.73
CA ASN A 290 -14.09 10.92 -0.52
C ASN A 290 -13.79 9.52 0.02
N ASN A 291 -12.88 8.75 -0.59
CA ASN A 291 -12.46 7.42 -0.10
C ASN A 291 -11.07 7.43 0.60
N GLY A 292 -10.53 8.61 0.86
CA GLY A 292 -9.18 8.87 1.35
C GLY A 292 -8.18 9.14 0.23
N LEU A 293 -8.28 8.43 -0.90
CA LEU A 293 -7.31 8.52 -2.02
C LEU A 293 -7.86 9.30 -3.22
N LEU A 294 -9.18 9.20 -3.42
CA LEU A 294 -9.97 9.81 -4.47
C LEU A 294 -11.11 10.62 -3.86
N GLN A 295 -11.50 11.66 -4.57
CA GLN A 295 -12.64 12.51 -4.25
C GLN A 295 -13.44 12.84 -5.49
N ALA A 296 -14.74 13.06 -5.33
CA ALA A 296 -15.65 13.40 -6.40
C ALA A 296 -16.82 14.26 -5.89
N ASP A 297 -17.41 15.01 -6.80
CA ASP A 297 -18.66 15.70 -6.57
C ASP A 297 -19.80 14.69 -6.71
N GLY A 298 -20.53 14.44 -5.61
CA GLY A 298 -21.71 13.59 -5.62
C GLY A 298 -22.89 14.26 -6.32
N ASP A 299 -23.70 13.48 -7.02
CA ASP A 299 -24.92 13.95 -7.66
C ASP A 299 -26.16 13.77 -6.76
N ASP A 300 -27.28 14.39 -7.13
CA ASP A 300 -28.53 14.31 -6.38
C ASP A 300 -29.01 12.87 -6.21
N ARG A 301 -28.77 12.02 -7.21
CA ARG A 301 -29.15 10.61 -7.19
C ARG A 301 -28.40 9.85 -6.10
N LEU A 302 -27.09 10.05 -5.99
CA LEU A 302 -26.27 9.48 -4.92
C LEU A 302 -26.74 9.99 -3.57
N HIS A 303 -26.94 11.30 -3.43
CA HIS A 303 -27.37 11.90 -2.16
C HIS A 303 -28.73 11.37 -1.69
N GLN A 304 -29.70 11.20 -2.60
CA GLN A 304 -30.98 10.57 -2.28
C GLN A 304 -30.82 9.11 -1.85
N GLU A 305 -30.00 8.35 -2.57
CA GLU A 305 -29.80 6.93 -2.29
C GLU A 305 -29.11 6.70 -0.93
N VAL A 306 -28.03 7.43 -0.64
CA VAL A 306 -27.35 7.30 0.66
C VAL A 306 -28.21 7.78 1.82
N THR A 307 -29.05 8.80 1.61
CA THR A 307 -30.01 9.27 2.61
C THR A 307 -31.09 8.23 2.90
N ARG A 308 -31.58 7.56 1.86
CA ARG A 308 -32.56 6.46 1.98
C ARG A 308 -31.98 5.28 2.77
N LEU A 309 -30.69 4.98 2.57
CA LEU A 309 -29.97 3.91 3.25
C LEU A 309 -29.45 4.29 4.64
N ALA A 310 -29.44 5.58 4.98
CA ALA A 310 -28.92 6.04 6.25
C ALA A 310 -29.77 5.54 7.43
N PRO A 311 -29.14 5.09 8.52
CA PRO A 311 -29.86 4.82 9.76
C PRO A 311 -30.49 6.10 10.30
N ARG A 312 -31.72 5.98 10.79
CA ARG A 312 -32.47 7.10 11.37
C ARG A 312 -31.85 7.55 12.69
#